data_AF-A0A1X1UBG5-F1
#
_entry.id   AF-A0A1X1UBG5-F1
#
_cell.length_a   1.000
_cell.length_b   1.000
_cell.length_c   1.000
_cell.angle_alpha   90.00
_cell.angle_beta   90.00
_cell.angle_gamma   90.00
#
_symmetry.space_group_name_H-M   'P 1'
#
loop_
_entity.id
_entity.type
_entity.pdbx_description
1 polymer ?
#
loop_
_entity_poly.entity_id
_entity_poly.type
_entity_poly.pdbx_seq_one_letter_code
_entity_poly.pdbx_strand_id
1 'polypeptide(L)'
;MYGGQEDWIDAVCQLGTFIDGRGTLPAATGKGMCRAKSGMDYISIGQYDSDYKMRNDLVLTRENYYASAIESDGTVMVLAVRGAPVELQPLTQFGFTINSVQKLR
;
A
#
# COMPACT_ATOMS: atom_id res chain seq x y z
N MET A 1 9.91 3.26 10.76
CA MET A 1 9.14 4.26 10.00
C MET A 1 8.82 5.43 10.92
N TYR A 2 8.74 6.64 10.38
CA TYR A 2 8.29 7.83 11.11
C TYR A 2 6.83 8.16 10.74
N GLY A 3 6.09 8.81 11.63
CA GLY A 3 4.65 9.08 11.42
C GLY A 3 3.77 7.82 11.58
N GLY A 4 2.46 8.03 11.63
CA GLY A 4 1.45 6.98 11.72
C GLY A 4 0.82 6.63 10.37
N GLN A 5 -0.05 5.62 10.36
CA GLN A 5 -0.81 5.19 9.19
C GLN A 5 -1.52 6.36 8.48
N GLU A 6 -2.14 7.27 9.23
CA GLU A 6 -2.82 8.44 8.68
C GLU A 6 -1.86 9.35 7.91
N ASP A 7 -0.66 9.62 8.42
CA ASP A 7 0.36 10.43 7.75
C ASP A 7 0.80 9.81 6.41
N TRP A 8 0.94 8.49 6.39
CA TRP A 8 1.35 7.74 5.20
C TRP A 8 0.28 7.76 4.13
N ILE A 9 -0.99 7.56 4.52
CA ILE A 9 -2.15 7.64 3.64
C ILE A 9 -2.26 9.06 3.08
N ASP A 10 -2.21 10.09 3.94
CA ASP A 10 -2.30 11.48 3.53
C ASP A 10 -1.17 11.90 2.60
N ALA A 11 0.01 11.26 2.67
CA ALA A 11 1.11 11.56 1.78
C ALA A 11 0.87 11.11 0.33
N VAL A 12 0.19 9.98 0.12
CA VAL A 12 0.00 9.39 -1.23
C VAL A 12 -1.42 9.56 -1.78
N CYS A 13 -2.42 9.73 -0.91
CA CYS A 13 -3.81 9.85 -1.31
C CYS A 13 -4.20 11.30 -1.66
N GLN A 14 -5.02 11.45 -2.69
CA GLN A 14 -5.74 12.68 -2.94
C GLN A 14 -6.78 12.89 -1.82
N LEU A 15 -6.84 14.12 -1.30
CA LEU A 15 -7.76 14.49 -0.22
C LEU A 15 -9.21 14.11 -0.55
N GLY A 16 -9.90 13.48 0.40
CA GLY A 16 -11.30 13.08 0.27
C GLY A 16 -11.57 11.86 -0.63
N THR A 17 -10.53 11.17 -1.11
CA THR A 17 -10.69 9.99 -1.99
C THR A 17 -10.45 8.66 -1.29
N PHE A 18 -10.01 8.68 -0.03
CA PHE A 18 -9.84 7.47 0.76
C PHE A 18 -11.20 6.81 1.05
N ILE A 19 -11.30 5.52 0.80
CA ILE A 19 -12.48 4.70 1.05
C ILE A 19 -12.05 3.50 1.87
N ASP A 20 -12.50 3.47 3.13
CA ASP A 20 -12.29 2.35 4.04
C ASP A 20 -13.12 1.12 3.65
N GLY A 21 -12.60 -0.07 3.95
CA GLY A 21 -13.21 -1.37 3.62
C GLY A 21 -13.21 -1.74 2.13
N ARG A 22 -12.79 -0.84 1.24
CA ARG A 22 -12.78 -1.04 -0.21
C ARG A 22 -11.36 -1.27 -0.72
N GLY A 23 -11.14 -2.31 -1.51
CA GLY A 23 -9.82 -2.60 -2.07
C GLY A 23 -9.79 -3.97 -2.73
N THR A 24 -8.73 -4.25 -3.51
CA THR A 24 -8.62 -5.51 -4.26
C THR A 24 -7.88 -6.60 -3.53
N LEU A 25 -7.42 -6.37 -2.29
CA LEU A 25 -6.59 -7.27 -1.49
C LEU A 25 -7.48 -8.26 -0.68
N PRO A 26 -7.67 -9.52 -1.12
CA PRO A 26 -8.65 -10.42 -0.51
C PRO A 26 -8.24 -11.01 0.85
N ALA A 27 -6.95 -11.20 1.11
CA ALA A 27 -6.43 -11.82 2.33
C ALA A 27 -6.08 -10.80 3.43
N ALA A 28 -6.22 -9.50 3.14
CA ALA A 28 -5.99 -8.42 4.09
C ALA A 28 -7.05 -8.43 5.20
N THR A 29 -6.61 -8.23 6.46
CA THR A 29 -7.48 -8.12 7.64
C THR A 29 -8.13 -6.75 7.73
N GLY A 30 -7.44 -5.71 7.28
CA GLY A 30 -7.96 -4.37 7.03
C GLY A 30 -7.60 -3.94 5.60
N LYS A 31 -8.49 -3.22 4.92
CA LYS A 31 -8.24 -2.76 3.54
C LYS A 31 -8.89 -1.42 3.26
N GLY A 32 -8.23 -0.64 2.43
CA GLY A 32 -8.74 0.61 1.91
C GLY A 32 -8.19 0.87 0.52
N MET A 33 -8.71 1.89 -0.13
CA MET A 33 -8.16 2.39 -1.37
C MET A 33 -8.36 3.89 -1.47
N CYS A 34 -7.51 4.56 -2.22
CA CYS A 34 -7.67 5.97 -2.52
C CYS A 34 -7.16 6.27 -3.91
N ARG A 35 -7.52 7.43 -4.46
CA ARG A 35 -6.88 7.93 -5.67
C ARG A 35 -5.50 8.47 -5.30
N ALA A 36 -4.47 8.11 -6.07
CA ALA A 36 -3.14 8.65 -5.86
C ALA A 36 -3.14 10.18 -6.08
N LYS A 37 -2.25 10.92 -5.39
CA LYS A 37 -2.17 12.39 -5.51
C LYS A 37 -1.88 12.88 -6.92
N SER A 38 -1.19 12.10 -7.75
CA SER A 38 -1.00 12.45 -9.17
C SER A 38 -2.30 12.43 -9.96
N GLY A 39 -3.33 11.74 -9.45
CA GLY A 39 -4.60 11.50 -10.11
C GLY A 39 -4.58 10.36 -11.14
N MET A 40 -3.43 9.72 -11.40
CA MET A 40 -3.27 8.75 -12.49
C MET A 40 -3.70 7.33 -12.16
N ASP A 41 -3.65 6.93 -10.88
CA ASP A 41 -3.96 5.56 -10.45
C ASP A 41 -4.63 5.52 -9.07
N TYR A 42 -4.97 4.32 -8.61
CA TYR A 42 -5.43 4.04 -7.25
C TYR A 42 -4.33 3.38 -6.43
N ILE A 43 -4.22 3.81 -5.17
CA ILE A 43 -3.40 3.14 -4.17
C ILE A 43 -4.28 2.12 -3.44
N SER A 44 -3.88 0.85 -3.50
CA SER A 44 -4.43 -0.22 -2.67
C SER A 44 -3.74 -0.19 -1.30
N ILE A 45 -4.51 -0.17 -0.22
CA ILE A 45 -4.01 -0.16 1.16
C ILE A 45 -4.48 -1.44 1.84
N GLY A 46 -3.57 -2.13 2.53
CA GLY A 46 -3.90 -3.36 3.23
C GLY A 46 -3.13 -3.54 4.53
N GLN A 47 -3.73 -4.25 5.46
CA GLN A 47 -3.11 -4.74 6.69
C GLN A 47 -3.16 -6.26 6.71
N TYR A 48 -2.10 -6.90 7.19
CA TYR A 48 -1.96 -8.35 7.22
C TYR A 48 -1.33 -8.83 8.51
N ASP A 49 -1.70 -10.04 8.92
CA ASP A 49 -1.04 -10.76 10.02
C ASP A 49 0.27 -11.44 9.61
N SER A 50 0.62 -11.42 8.31
CA SER A 50 1.82 -12.07 7.78
C SER A 50 2.26 -11.51 6.43
N ASP A 51 3.58 -11.39 6.26
CA ASP A 51 4.21 -11.02 4.99
C ASP A 51 3.85 -11.96 3.84
N TYR A 52 3.64 -13.25 4.14
CA TYR A 52 3.30 -14.25 3.13
C TYR A 52 1.96 -13.93 2.45
N LYS A 53 0.92 -13.63 3.24
CA LYS A 53 -0.40 -13.26 2.69
C LYS A 53 -0.33 -11.96 1.91
N MET A 54 0.39 -10.95 2.43
CA MET A 54 0.62 -9.69 1.74
C MET A 54 1.24 -9.94 0.36
N ARG A 55 2.36 -10.68 0.29
CA ARG A 55 3.06 -10.95 -0.97
C ARG A 55 2.19 -11.71 -1.96
N ASN A 56 1.42 -12.71 -1.48
CA ASN A 56 0.51 -13.46 -2.34
C ASN A 56 -0.58 -12.56 -2.94
N ASP A 57 -1.17 -11.67 -2.15
CA ASP A 57 -2.18 -10.72 -2.62
C ASP A 57 -1.61 -9.73 -3.64
N LEU A 58 -0.42 -9.18 -3.40
CA LEU A 58 0.24 -8.27 -4.34
C LEU A 58 0.44 -8.93 -5.72
N VAL A 59 0.81 -10.20 -5.75
CA VAL A 59 0.94 -10.97 -7.00
C VAL A 59 -0.42 -11.25 -7.63
N LEU A 60 -1.38 -11.78 -6.86
CA LEU A 60 -2.71 -12.16 -7.33
C LEU A 60 -3.47 -10.97 -7.93
N THR A 61 -3.36 -9.81 -7.29
CA THR A 61 -4.05 -8.57 -7.66
C THR A 61 -3.28 -7.72 -8.66
N ARG A 62 -2.13 -8.23 -9.12
CA ARG A 62 -1.28 -7.65 -10.15
C ARG A 62 -0.80 -6.23 -9.81
N GLU A 63 -0.57 -5.97 -8.53
CA GLU A 63 0.17 -4.79 -8.12
C GLU A 63 1.59 -4.84 -8.70
N ASN A 64 2.15 -3.69 -9.06
CA ASN A 64 3.48 -3.62 -9.66
C ASN A 64 4.52 -3.11 -8.66
N TYR A 65 4.13 -2.17 -7.79
CA TYR A 65 4.99 -1.59 -6.78
C TYR A 65 4.28 -1.51 -5.44
N TYR A 66 5.05 -1.61 -4.36
CA TYR A 66 4.52 -1.49 -3.01
C TYR A 66 5.55 -0.92 -2.04
N ALA A 67 5.05 -0.34 -0.96
CA ALA A 67 5.81 0.00 0.23
C ALA A 67 5.12 -0.65 1.43
N SER A 68 5.88 -1.25 2.34
CA SER A 68 5.32 -1.88 3.53
C SER A 68 6.08 -1.52 4.80
N ALA A 69 5.38 -1.61 5.93
CA ALA A 69 5.92 -1.43 7.26
C ALA A 69 5.31 -2.46 8.20
N ILE A 70 6.10 -2.88 9.19
CA ILE A 70 5.61 -3.67 10.32
C ILE A 70 5.27 -2.68 11.43
N GLU A 71 4.02 -2.67 11.85
CA GLU A 71 3.51 -1.85 12.94
C GLU A 71 3.93 -2.43 14.31
N SER A 72 3.74 -1.67 15.39
CA SER A 72 4.21 -2.07 16.73
C SER A 72 3.56 -3.35 17.27
N ASP A 73 2.36 -3.68 16.79
CA ASP A 73 1.61 -4.88 17.14
C ASP A 73 1.98 -6.10 16.27
N GLY A 74 2.90 -5.94 15.31
CA GLY A 74 3.31 -6.98 14.36
C GLY A 74 2.47 -7.02 13.08
N THR A 75 1.46 -6.17 12.94
CA THR A 75 0.65 -6.06 11.72
C THR A 75 1.51 -5.51 10.58
N VAL A 76 1.40 -6.11 9.39
CA VAL A 76 2.06 -5.64 8.18
C VAL A 76 1.12 -4.72 7.43
N MET A 77 1.43 -3.42 7.40
CA MET A 77 0.73 -2.46 6.55
C MET A 77 1.43 -2.38 5.19
N VAL A 78 0.65 -2.32 4.11
CA VAL A 78 1.12 -2.13 2.74
C VAL A 78 0.34 -1.04 2.02
N LEU A 79 1.05 -0.25 1.22
CA LEU A 79 0.50 0.64 0.21
C LEU A 79 1.04 0.19 -1.14
N ALA A 80 0.17 -0.11 -2.09
CA ALA A 80 0.52 -0.71 -3.37
C ALA A 80 -0.16 0.00 -4.54
N VAL A 81 0.48 -0.07 -5.71
CA VAL A 81 -0.01 0.56 -6.94
C VAL A 81 0.31 -0.32 -8.16
N ARG A 82 -0.61 -0.33 -9.12
CA ARG A 82 -0.45 -1.03 -10.41
C ARG A 82 0.32 -0.20 -11.42
N GLY A 83 0.29 1.12 -11.31
CA GLY A 83 0.94 2.04 -12.20
C GLY A 83 2.42 2.19 -11.90
N ALA A 84 2.86 3.44 -11.74
CA ALA A 84 4.25 3.80 -11.60
C ALA A 84 4.67 3.89 -10.12
N PRO A 85 5.96 3.62 -9.79
CA PRO A 85 6.47 3.72 -8.42
C PRO A 85 6.45 5.15 -7.89
N VAL A 86 6.35 6.16 -8.78
CA VAL A 86 6.30 7.58 -8.41
C VAL A 86 5.13 7.91 -7.49
N GLU A 87 4.03 7.15 -7.58
CA GLU A 87 2.85 7.35 -6.73
C GLU A 87 3.12 7.06 -5.24
N LEU A 88 4.13 6.23 -4.97
CA LEU A 88 4.54 5.86 -3.61
C LEU A 88 5.79 6.62 -3.14
N GLN A 89 6.45 7.39 -4.02
CA GLN A 89 7.67 8.15 -3.69
C GLN A 89 7.53 9.04 -2.44
N PRO A 90 6.38 9.70 -2.17
CA PRO A 90 6.21 10.48 -0.94
C PRO A 90 6.43 9.68 0.34
N LEU A 91 6.27 8.34 0.32
CA LEU A 91 6.47 7.50 1.51
C LEU A 91 7.95 7.41 1.93
N THR A 92 8.88 7.70 1.02
CA THR A 92 10.32 7.66 1.32
C THR A 92 10.72 8.65 2.41
N GLN A 93 9.98 9.76 2.57
CA GLN A 93 10.21 10.73 3.65
C GLN A 93 9.96 10.14 5.05
N PHE A 94 9.15 9.08 5.14
CA PHE A 94 8.87 8.34 6.38
C PHE A 94 9.80 7.13 6.58
N GLY A 95 10.75 6.93 5.67
CA GLY A 95 11.72 5.83 5.70
C GLY A 95 11.28 4.56 4.95
N PHE A 96 10.22 4.60 4.15
CA PHE A 96 9.81 3.45 3.35
C PHE A 96 10.76 3.20 2.19
N THR A 97 10.97 1.93 1.88
CA THR A 97 11.57 1.48 0.63
C THR A 97 10.46 1.08 -0.34
N ILE A 98 10.52 1.58 -1.58
CA ILE A 98 9.59 1.20 -2.64
C ILE A 98 10.13 -0.05 -3.35
N ASN A 99 9.37 -1.13 -3.31
CA ASN A 99 9.74 -2.42 -3.85
C ASN A 99 8.90 -2.74 -5.09
N SER A 100 9.49 -3.47 -6.04
CA SER A 100 8.72 -4.09 -7.13
C SER A 100 8.12 -5.42 -6.67
N VAL A 101 6.92 -5.73 -7.15
CA VAL A 101 6.29 -7.03 -6.91
C VAL A 101 6.98 -8.05 -7.81
N GLN A 102 7.62 -9.05 -7.21
CA GLN A 102 8.20 -10.18 -7.95
C GLN A 102 7.07 -11.05 -8.50
N LYS A 103 6.87 -11.01 -9.81
CA LYS A 103 5.94 -11.92 -10.51
C LYS A 103 6.63 -13.28 -10.66
N LEU A 104 5.94 -14.34 -10.22
CA LEU A 104 6.36 -15.70 -10.53
C LEU A 104 6.30 -15.86 -12.06
N ARG A 105 7.44 -16.21 -12.66
CA ARG A 105 7.56 -16.48 -14.10
C ARG A 105 7.01 -17.87 -14.44
#